data_AF-A0A6B8KG14-F1
#
_entry.id   AF-A0A6B8KG14-F1
#
_cell.length_a   1.000
_cell.length_b   1.000
_cell.length_c   1.000
_cell.angle_alpha   90.00
_cell.angle_beta   90.00
_cell.angle_gamma   90.00
#
_symmetry.space_group_name_H-M   'P 1'
#
loop_
_entity.id
_entity.type
_entity.pdbx_description
1 polymer ?
#
loop_
_entity_poly.entity_id
_entity_poly.type
_entity_poly.pdbx_seq_one_letter_code
_entity_poly.pdbx_strand_id
1 'polypeptide(L)' 'MTAKTQINIRVPADVKSWLSTRAEANSRTINGEILAILKDAKNDETKRKQASNTSKQ' A
#
# COMPACT_ATOMS: atom_id res chain seq x y z
N MET A 1 4.76 15.03 17.15
CA MET A 1 3.46 14.54 16.68
C MET A 1 3.47 14.57 15.15
N THR A 2 3.44 13.42 14.48
CA THR A 2 3.39 13.37 13.01
C THR A 2 1.98 13.72 12.54
N ALA A 3 1.85 14.77 11.72
CA ALA A 3 0.56 15.19 11.18
C ALA A 3 -0.03 14.09 10.28
N LYS A 4 -1.28 13.69 10.55
CA LYS A 4 -2.03 12.78 9.67
C LYS A 4 -2.71 13.63 8.60
N THR A 5 -2.44 13.32 7.33
CA THR A 5 -3.09 13.97 6.19
C THR A 5 -4.09 13.01 5.54
N GLN A 6 -5.19 13.55 5.02
CA GLN A 6 -6.20 12.77 4.32
C GLN A 6 -5.85 12.66 2.83
N ILE A 7 -6.02 11.46 2.28
CA ILE A 7 -5.90 11.21 0.83
C ILE A 7 -7.32 10.87 0.32
N ASN A 8 -7.73 11.52 -0.77
CA ASN A 8 -8.99 11.22 -1.45
C ASN A 8 -8.67 10.63 -2.83
N ILE A 9 -9.11 9.39 -3.07
CA ILE A 9 -8.87 8.66 -4.32
C ILE A 9 -10.19 8.25 -4.96
N ARG A 10 -10.27 8.38 -6.28
CA ARG A 10 -11.35 7.81 -7.09
C ARG A 10 -10.86 6.49 -7.65
N VAL A 11 -11.61 5.43 -7.40
CA VAL A 11 -11.32 4.09 -7.91
C VAL A 11 -12.57 3.51 -8.57
N PRO A 12 -12.40 2.61 -9.55
CA PRO A 12 -13.49 1.80 -10.07
C PRO A 12 -14.24 1.03 -8.96
N ALA A 13 -15.51 0.71 -9.21
CA ALA A 13 -16.37 0.09 -8.21
C ALA A 13 -15.90 -1.33 -7.82
N ASP A 14 -15.42 -2.09 -8.80
CA ASP A 14 -14.82 -3.41 -8.64
C ASP A 14 -13.58 -3.36 -7.73
N VAL A 15 -12.72 -2.36 -7.90
CA VAL A 15 -11.53 -2.17 -7.05
C VAL A 15 -11.92 -1.88 -5.61
N LYS A 16 -12.96 -1.06 -5.39
CA LYS A 16 -13.46 -0.78 -4.03
C LYS A 16 -14.06 -2.02 -3.38
N SER A 17 -14.78 -2.84 -4.14
CA SER A 17 -15.34 -4.11 -3.65
C SER A 17 -14.22 -5.07 -3.24
N TRP A 18 -13.22 -5.25 -4.10
CA TRP A 18 -12.03 -6.05 -3.80
C TRP A 18 -11.31 -5.59 -2.52
N LEU A 19 -11.09 -4.27 -2.35
CA LEU A 19 -10.49 -3.72 -1.14
C LEU A 19 -11.31 -3.99 0.12
N SER A 20 -12.65 -3.96 0.01
CA SER A 20 -13.55 -4.19 1.14
C SER A 20 -13.46 -5.64 1.62
N THR A 21 -13.59 -6.60 0.69
CA THR A 21 -13.46 -8.04 1.00
C THR A 21 -12.09 -8.38 1.60
N ARG A 22 -11.02 -7.81 1.03
CA ARG A 22 -9.66 -8.04 1.54
C ARG A 22 -9.45 -7.45 2.93
N ALA A 23 -9.98 -6.26 3.19
CA ALA A 23 -9.89 -5.62 4.50
C ALA A 23 -10.60 -6.44 5.58
N GLU A 24 -11.79 -6.98 5.27
CA GLU A 24 -12.54 -7.89 6.14
C GLU A 24 -11.74 -9.15 6.45
N ALA A 25 -11.18 -9.81 5.43
CA ALA A 25 -10.38 -11.02 5.59
C ALA A 25 -9.13 -10.80 6.48
N ASN A 26 -8.58 -9.58 6.48
CA ASN A 26 -7.42 -9.21 7.27
C ASN A 26 -7.77 -8.54 8.61
N SER A 27 -9.05 -8.47 8.99
CA SER A 27 -9.53 -7.76 10.19
C SER A 27 -9.05 -6.30 10.27
N ARG A 28 -9.11 -5.59 9.14
CA ARG A 28 -8.70 -4.18 9.00
C ARG A 28 -9.83 -3.32 8.46
N THR A 29 -9.71 -2.01 8.65
CA THR A 29 -10.49 -1.03 7.88
C THR A 29 -9.95 -0.92 6.46
N ILE A 30 -10.77 -0.45 5.51
CA ILE A 30 -10.33 -0.20 4.12
C ILE A 30 -9.09 0.70 4.08
N ASN A 31 -9.08 1.79 4.87
CA ASN A 31 -7.92 2.68 4.95
C ASN A 31 -6.68 1.97 5.53
N GLY A 32 -6.88 1.10 6.53
CA GLY A 32 -5.81 0.29 7.10
C GLY A 32 -5.22 -0.70 6.10
N GLU A 33 -6.06 -1.32 5.27
CA GLU A 33 -5.63 -2.23 4.22
C GLU A 33 -4.91 -1.50 3.08
N ILE A 34 -5.43 -0.34 2.62
CA ILE A 34 -4.74 0.51 1.65
C ILE A 34 -3.35 0.89 2.17
N LEU A 35 -3.25 1.29 3.44
CA LEU A 35 -1.97 1.64 4.05
C LEU A 35 -1.01 0.44 4.10
N ALA A 36 -1.50 -0.76 4.40
CA ALA A 36 -0.68 -1.97 4.41
C ALA A 36 -0.11 -2.26 3.01
N ILE A 37 -0.98 -2.26 1.99
CA ILE A 37 -0.59 -2.48 0.59
C ILE A 37 0.46 -1.45 0.15
N LEU A 38 0.25 -0.16 0.47
CA LEU A 38 1.20 0.91 0.11
C LEU A 38 2.56 0.76 0.82
N LYS A 39 2.57 0.30 2.09
CA LYS A 39 3.81 0.03 2.82
C LYS A 39 4.59 -1.13 2.19
N ASP A 40 3.89 -2.20 1.84
CA ASP A 40 4.51 -3.37 1.22
C ASP A 40 5.10 -3.01 -0.15
N ALA A 41 4.33 -2.31 -0.99
CA ALA A 41 4.80 -1.83 -2.29
C ALA A 41 6.04 -0.91 -2.17
N LYS A 42 6.03 0.04 -1.21
CA LYS A 42 7.17 0.93 -0.95
C LYS A 42 8.42 0.16 -0.51
N ASN A 43 8.25 -0.85 0.34
CA ASN A 43 9.36 -1.69 0.80
C ASN A 43 9.96 -2.49 -0.35
N ASP A 44 9.12 -3.04 -1.23
CA ASP A 44 9.57 -3.80 -2.39
C ASP A 44 10.29 -2.93 -3.42
N GLU A 45 9.82 -1.71 -3.68
CA GLU A 45 10.56 -0.74 -4.48
C GLU A 45 11.94 -0.43 -3.91
N THR A 46 12.03 -0.27 -2.58
CA THR A 46 13.29 0.02 -1.90
C THR A 46 14.27 -1.15 -2.04
N LYS A 47 13.80 -2.39 -1.87
CA LYS A 47 14.60 -3.60 -2.08
C LYS A 47 15.09 -3.71 -3.53
N ARG A 48 14.22 -3.45 -4.51
CA ARG A 48 14.57 -3.47 -5.95
C ARG A 48 15.66 -2.44 -6.28
N LYS A 49 15.56 -1.22 -5.75
CA LYS A 49 16.56 -0.15 -5.96
C LYS A 49 17.93 -0.48 -5.36
N GLN A 50 17.97 -1.18 -4.22
CA GLN A 50 19.22 -1.61 -3.60
C GLN A 50 19.91 -2.70 -4.42
N ALA A 51 19.16 -3.71 -4.88
CA ALA A 51 19.70 -4.80 -5.69
C ALA A 51 20.30 -4.34 -7.04
N SER A 52 19.76 -3.29 -7.65
CA SER A 52 20.29 -2.72 -8.89
C SER A 52 21.56 -1.87 -8.71
N ASN A 53 21.85 -1.42 -7.49
CA ASN A 53 23.03 -0.58 -7.21
C ASN A 53 24.25 -1.41 -6.78
N THR A 54 24.05 -2.58 -6.19
CA THR A 54 25.16 -3.46 -5.75
C THR A 54 25.82 -4.23 -6.91
N SER A 55 25.18 -4.31 -8.08
CA SER A 55 25.71 -5.01 -9.26
C SER A 55 26.53 -4.11 -10.20
N LYS A 56 26.80 -2.85 -9.80
CA LYS A 56 27.64 -1.89 -10.55
C LYS A 56 28.88 -1.41 -9.77
N GLN A 57 29.24 -2.07 -8.67
CA GLN A 57 30.39 -1.68 -7.85
C GLN A 57 31.42 -2.82 -7.76
#